data_AF-A0A6T1NH42-F1
#
_entry.id   AF-A0A6T1NH42-F1
#
_cell.length_a   1.000
_cell.length_b   1.000
_cell.length_c   1.000
_cell.angle_alpha   90.00
_cell.angle_beta   90.00
_cell.angle_gamma   90.00
#
_symmetry.space_group_name_H-M   'P 1'
#
loop_
_entity.id
_entity.type
_entity.pdbx_description
1 polymer ?
#
loop_
_entity_poly.entity_id
_entity_poly.type
_entity_poly.pdbx_seq_one_letter_code
_entity_poly.pdbx_strand_id
1 'polypeptide(L)'
;QAPLLSLPPLHAPPCGPLCSLSREKCGDMASERVSLLDGTLVWAPESGGSPAGSPGSAFPALDLTQRAVYRVPHYAPAAFGKTFGPLSLPALLIFCRELDASLSKQEGGKQLVLTTPRGDSEYRANAATLLGAFLVVRHDWTPGQVEAALNREAAARFPRSWSTVAEPADKWVLTVRDCWEGVAMARDLSIVTAKMVQDDEQVQAACANYKHQVDRYDSSWIIPGVLMVGADPVTVIYDPNPATCSTLLPDGGSTDVGDEPVNEIDSSEEWEQASTDTVCKDYNHYEPRGSLCSAMVSLGDLDYVSFLRESGVGMVLRANFDLEKGMPTKSYSDKTFEPYGISHTNIRVVDEQGGLPARRDFAKSIEAAADYWEQNPQGAVFVHCKGGFGRSVMFACCIAMERFDVSGRALLGWVRIARPGAFTTRRQEVFLAGLKGREDVRRAAGLRADCKEVEAKAAASCTGCAVQ
;
A
#
# COMPACT_ATOMS: atom_id res chain seq x y z
N GLN A 1 20.40 5.19 69.33
CA GLN A 1 21.56 5.28 68.43
C GLN A 1 21.19 6.27 67.33
N ALA A 2 22.00 7.31 67.19
CA ALA A 2 21.78 8.50 66.36
C ALA A 2 21.94 8.20 64.83
N PRO A 3 21.86 9.18 63.91
CA PRO A 3 20.62 9.77 63.39
C PRO A 3 20.59 9.84 61.84
N LEU A 4 19.43 10.24 61.30
CA LEU A 4 19.21 10.65 59.91
C LEU A 4 20.18 11.79 59.51
N LEU A 5 20.95 11.58 58.44
CA LEU A 5 21.78 12.59 57.79
C LEU A 5 21.08 13.11 56.53
N SER A 6 20.63 14.36 56.64
CA SER A 6 20.22 15.26 55.57
C SER A 6 21.40 15.62 54.67
N LEU A 7 21.24 15.48 53.35
CA LEU A 7 22.16 16.04 52.36
C LEU A 7 21.67 17.43 51.88
N PRO A 8 22.59 18.36 51.55
CA PRO A 8 22.34 19.79 51.42
C PRO A 8 21.85 20.21 50.02
N PRO A 9 21.30 21.45 49.87
CA PRO A 9 20.79 21.95 48.61
C PRO A 9 21.92 22.29 47.64
N LEU A 10 21.84 21.79 46.41
CA LEU A 10 22.76 22.18 45.35
C LEU A 10 22.28 23.48 44.69
N HIS A 11 23.15 24.48 44.79
CA HIS A 11 23.05 25.83 44.25
C HIS A 11 22.80 25.87 42.73
N ALA A 12 21.87 26.73 42.32
CA ALA A 12 21.76 27.24 40.96
C ALA A 12 22.92 28.22 40.67
N PRO A 13 23.54 28.19 39.48
CA PRO A 13 24.46 29.23 39.04
C PRO A 13 23.70 30.45 38.47
N PRO A 14 24.32 31.65 38.45
CA PRO A 14 23.62 32.93 38.31
C PRO A 14 23.35 33.33 36.84
N CYS A 15 22.22 33.98 36.62
CA CYS A 15 21.90 34.70 35.39
C CYS A 15 22.73 35.99 35.25
N GLY A 16 23.21 36.25 34.02
CA GLY A 16 23.72 37.52 33.50
C GLY A 16 23.44 37.60 31.98
N PRO A 17 23.39 38.78 31.35
CA PRO A 17 22.11 39.30 30.84
C PRO A 17 21.96 39.36 29.30
N LEU A 18 20.68 39.33 28.90
CA LEU A 18 20.05 40.03 27.77
C LEU A 18 20.53 39.71 26.33
N CYS A 19 19.78 38.86 25.65
CA CYS A 19 19.23 39.24 24.34
C CYS A 19 17.71 39.07 24.41
N SER A 20 17.01 40.20 24.37
CA SER A 20 15.57 40.34 24.50
C SER A 20 14.83 39.62 23.37
N LEU A 21 14.23 38.48 23.68
CA LEU A 21 13.02 38.01 22.99
C LEU A 21 11.88 38.15 23.99
N SER A 22 11.14 39.24 23.82
CA SER A 22 9.88 39.50 24.49
C SER A 22 8.95 38.30 24.27
N ARG A 23 8.79 37.48 25.31
CA ARG A 23 7.64 36.58 25.46
C ARG A 23 6.42 37.45 25.74
N GLU A 24 5.76 37.89 24.67
CA GLU A 24 4.38 38.33 24.76
C GLU A 24 3.45 37.15 24.45
N LYS A 25 2.75 36.73 25.51
CA LYS A 25 1.33 36.36 25.57
C LYS A 25 0.73 35.61 24.37
N CYS A 26 0.27 34.39 24.67
CA CYS A 26 -0.94 33.75 24.09
C CYS A 26 -1.17 34.04 22.60
N GLY A 27 -0.29 33.53 21.74
CA GLY A 27 -0.43 33.66 20.29
C GLY A 27 -1.19 32.48 19.69
N ASP A 28 -2.16 32.80 18.83
CA ASP A 28 -2.80 31.88 17.88
C ASP A 28 -1.82 30.83 17.32
N MET A 29 -2.24 29.56 17.22
CA MET A 29 -1.55 28.53 16.44
C MET A 29 -1.56 28.94 14.96
N ALA A 30 -0.65 29.82 14.56
CA ALA A 30 -0.46 30.19 13.18
C ALA A 30 -0.01 28.96 12.38
N SER A 31 -0.71 28.69 11.28
CA SER A 31 -0.31 27.78 10.22
C SER A 31 1.13 28.06 9.78
N GLU A 32 2.07 27.19 10.13
CA GLU A 32 3.46 27.31 9.72
C GLU A 32 3.56 27.18 8.19
N ARG A 33 4.03 28.25 7.54
CA ARG A 33 4.25 28.27 6.09
C ARG A 33 5.65 27.75 5.79
N VAL A 34 5.75 26.73 4.94
CA VAL A 34 7.02 26.13 4.53
C VAL A 34 7.28 26.46 3.07
N SER A 35 8.44 27.05 2.79
CA SER A 35 8.90 27.34 1.44
C SER A 35 9.62 26.12 0.85
N LEU A 36 9.26 25.73 -0.37
CA LEU A 36 9.76 24.58 -1.11
C LEU A 36 10.23 25.03 -2.50
N LEU A 37 11.15 24.28 -3.12
CA LEU A 37 11.65 24.53 -4.48
C LEU A 37 12.06 26.00 -4.70
N ASP A 38 12.96 26.49 -3.86
CA ASP A 38 13.46 27.88 -3.87
C ASP A 38 12.34 28.95 -3.77
N GLY A 39 11.23 28.58 -3.13
CA GLY A 39 10.10 29.46 -2.87
C GLY A 39 9.11 29.59 -4.02
N THR A 40 9.27 28.82 -5.10
CA THR A 40 8.25 28.70 -6.15
C THR A 40 7.01 27.95 -5.67
N LEU A 41 7.18 27.03 -4.71
CA LEU A 41 6.12 26.26 -4.07
C LEU A 41 6.09 26.55 -2.56
N VAL A 42 4.91 26.70 -1.99
CA VAL A 42 4.73 26.96 -0.55
C VAL A 42 3.67 26.03 0.00
N TRP A 43 3.99 25.33 1.08
CA TRP A 43 3.03 24.57 1.89
C TRP A 43 2.52 25.46 3.04
N ALA A 44 1.21 25.72 3.06
CA ALA A 44 0.56 26.58 4.04
C ALA A 44 -0.74 25.92 4.55
N PRO A 45 -0.65 24.82 5.31
CA PRO A 45 -1.81 24.07 5.79
C PRO A 45 -2.67 24.94 6.71
N GLU A 46 -3.99 24.79 6.70
CA GLU A 46 -4.94 25.52 7.56
C GLU A 46 -4.93 27.07 7.40
N SER A 47 -4.13 27.59 6.47
CA SER A 47 -4.27 28.96 5.99
C SER A 47 -5.59 29.06 5.22
N GLY A 48 -6.51 29.90 5.72
CA GLY A 48 -7.79 30.15 5.05
C GLY A 48 -7.49 30.57 3.61
N GLY A 49 -7.97 29.80 2.64
CA GLY A 49 -7.78 30.13 1.23
C GLY A 49 -8.35 31.52 1.00
N SER A 50 -7.56 32.43 0.46
CA SER A 50 -8.16 33.61 -0.14
C SER A 50 -9.11 33.15 -1.25
N PRO A 51 -10.30 33.75 -1.39
CA PRO A 51 -11.13 33.50 -2.55
C PRO A 51 -10.31 33.76 -3.82
N ALA A 52 -10.52 32.94 -4.83
CA ALA A 52 -9.81 32.99 -6.11
C ALA A 52 -9.67 34.44 -6.59
N GLY A 53 -8.43 34.93 -6.75
CA GLY A 53 -8.16 36.27 -7.31
C GLY A 53 -7.27 37.22 -6.51
N SER A 54 -6.61 36.80 -5.43
CA SER A 54 -5.53 37.62 -4.80
C SER A 54 -4.14 37.21 -5.31
N PRO A 55 -3.15 38.12 -5.34
CA PRO A 55 -1.87 37.88 -5.99
C PRO A 55 -1.02 36.88 -5.19
N GLY A 56 -0.97 35.65 -5.71
CA GLY A 56 -0.48 34.44 -5.07
C GLY A 56 -1.58 33.39 -5.12
N SER A 57 -1.52 32.45 -6.06
CA SER A 57 -2.59 31.47 -6.28
C SER A 57 -2.57 30.41 -5.18
N ALA A 58 -3.19 30.72 -4.04
CA ALA A 58 -3.42 29.78 -2.97
C ALA A 58 -4.65 28.92 -3.27
N PHE A 59 -4.52 27.59 -3.23
CA PHE A 59 -5.65 26.68 -3.41
C PHE A 59 -5.52 25.40 -2.57
N PRO A 60 -6.65 24.73 -2.27
CA PRO A 60 -6.64 23.48 -1.51
C PRO A 60 -5.89 22.38 -2.28
N ALA A 61 -4.89 21.75 -1.66
CA ALA A 61 -3.98 20.82 -2.32
C ALA A 61 -4.68 19.66 -3.07
N LEU A 62 -5.69 19.04 -2.47
CA LEU A 62 -6.44 17.93 -3.07
C LEU A 62 -7.38 18.35 -4.21
N ASP A 63 -7.58 19.64 -4.47
CA ASP A 63 -8.33 20.08 -5.66
C ASP A 63 -7.59 19.67 -6.95
N LEU A 64 -6.26 19.51 -6.91
CA LEU A 64 -5.44 18.96 -8.01
C LEU A 64 -5.78 17.50 -8.34
N THR A 65 -6.38 16.77 -7.41
CA THR A 65 -6.79 15.36 -7.62
C THR A 65 -8.25 15.21 -8.02
N GLN A 66 -8.91 16.30 -8.40
CA GLN A 66 -10.37 16.36 -8.55
C GLN A 66 -11.07 15.94 -7.25
N ARG A 67 -10.48 16.28 -6.09
CA ARG A 67 -10.95 15.91 -4.75
C ARG A 67 -11.09 14.40 -4.56
N ALA A 68 -10.04 13.66 -4.92
CA ALA A 68 -9.99 12.23 -4.70
C ALA A 68 -10.28 11.87 -3.24
N VAL A 69 -11.08 10.82 -3.06
CA VAL A 69 -11.49 10.31 -1.74
C VAL A 69 -10.96 8.89 -1.59
N TYR A 70 -10.49 8.55 -0.40
CA TYR A 70 -10.07 7.20 -0.09
C TYR A 70 -11.22 6.21 -0.26
N ARG A 71 -10.96 5.14 -1.01
CA ARG A 71 -11.89 4.04 -1.23
C ARG A 71 -11.12 2.75 -1.30
N VAL A 72 -11.72 1.68 -0.78
CA VAL A 72 -11.35 0.32 -1.15
C VAL A 72 -12.37 -0.13 -2.19
N PRO A 73 -12.01 -0.21 -3.48
CA PRO A 73 -12.96 -0.62 -4.52
C PRO A 73 -13.60 -1.96 -4.17
N HIS A 74 -14.89 -2.12 -4.48
CA HIS A 74 -15.72 -3.28 -4.12
C HIS A 74 -16.20 -3.38 -2.67
N TYR A 75 -15.79 -2.47 -1.79
CA TYR A 75 -16.18 -2.50 -0.38
C TYR A 75 -16.88 -1.20 0.02
N ALA A 76 -17.99 -1.35 0.74
CA ALA A 76 -18.70 -0.21 1.31
C ALA A 76 -17.81 0.52 2.33
N PRO A 77 -17.95 1.85 2.49
CA PRO A 77 -17.20 2.60 3.51
C PRO A 77 -17.29 2.03 4.92
N ALA A 78 -18.43 1.45 5.28
CA ALA A 78 -18.61 0.79 6.58
C ALA A 78 -17.68 -0.42 6.78
N ALA A 79 -17.33 -1.15 5.71
CA ALA A 79 -16.54 -2.37 5.80
C ALA A 79 -15.06 -2.12 6.10
N PHE A 80 -14.48 -1.05 5.54
CA PHE A 80 -13.07 -0.72 5.77
C PHE A 80 -12.85 0.19 6.99
N GLY A 81 -13.92 0.62 7.67
CA GLY A 81 -13.87 1.36 8.93
C GLY A 81 -13.49 2.84 8.75
N LYS A 82 -12.79 3.41 9.73
CA LYS A 82 -12.44 4.84 9.78
C LYS A 82 -11.20 5.24 8.97
N THR A 83 -10.66 4.33 8.16
CA THR A 83 -9.50 4.64 7.32
C THR A 83 -9.85 5.71 6.29
N PHE A 84 -8.97 6.69 6.14
CA PHE A 84 -9.15 7.83 5.22
C PHE A 84 -8.00 7.98 4.22
N GLY A 85 -7.01 7.10 4.25
CA GLY A 85 -5.82 7.20 3.41
C GLY A 85 -4.81 6.07 3.64
N PRO A 86 -3.65 6.12 2.97
CA PRO A 86 -3.29 7.10 1.94
C PRO A 86 -4.14 6.94 0.66
N LEU A 87 -4.28 8.01 -0.12
CA LEU A 87 -4.94 7.95 -1.43
C LEU A 87 -4.20 7.01 -2.41
N SER A 88 -4.93 6.45 -3.36
CA SER A 88 -4.44 5.42 -4.28
C SER A 88 -3.46 5.96 -5.33
N LEU A 89 -2.79 5.04 -6.03
CA LEU A 89 -1.84 5.36 -7.10
C LEU A 89 -2.40 6.37 -8.14
N PRO A 90 -3.63 6.26 -8.66
CA PRO A 90 -4.19 7.29 -9.55
C PRO A 90 -4.16 8.71 -8.97
N ALA A 91 -4.51 8.88 -7.69
CA ALA A 91 -4.47 10.19 -7.06
C ALA A 91 -3.04 10.74 -6.95
N LEU A 92 -2.06 9.86 -6.71
CA LEU A 92 -0.64 10.21 -6.73
C LEU A 92 -0.20 10.71 -8.10
N LEU A 93 -0.49 9.95 -9.16
CA LEU A 93 -0.08 10.29 -10.52
C LEU A 93 -0.72 11.61 -10.98
N ILE A 94 -2.03 11.75 -10.77
CA ILE A 94 -2.78 12.97 -11.12
C ILE A 94 -2.25 14.17 -10.34
N PHE A 95 -2.03 14.04 -9.02
CA PHE A 95 -1.49 15.13 -8.21
C PHE A 95 -0.13 15.59 -8.73
N CYS A 96 0.78 14.64 -9.01
CA CYS A 96 2.10 14.98 -9.50
C CYS A 96 2.03 15.73 -10.83
N ARG A 97 1.19 15.27 -11.76
CA ARG A 97 1.01 15.90 -13.07
C ARG A 97 0.42 17.30 -12.96
N GLU A 98 -0.67 17.45 -12.22
CA GLU A 98 -1.38 18.73 -12.10
C GLU A 98 -0.56 19.77 -11.32
N LEU A 99 0.22 19.33 -10.32
CA LEU A 99 1.14 20.22 -9.61
C LEU A 99 2.29 20.68 -10.53
N ASP A 100 2.90 19.77 -11.29
CA ASP A 100 3.97 20.09 -12.26
C ASP A 100 3.47 21.06 -13.34
N ALA A 101 2.28 20.82 -13.88
CA ALA A 101 1.64 21.69 -14.86
C ALA A 101 1.30 23.06 -14.26
N SER A 102 0.86 23.11 -13.00
CA SER A 102 0.55 24.36 -12.28
C SER A 102 1.81 25.19 -12.02
N LEU A 103 2.92 24.56 -11.63
CA LEU A 103 4.21 25.22 -11.44
C LEU A 103 4.77 25.75 -12.76
N SER A 104 4.65 24.98 -13.85
CA SER A 104 5.12 25.37 -15.19
C SER A 104 4.37 26.57 -15.77
N LYS A 105 3.10 26.78 -15.37
CA LYS A 105 2.26 27.91 -15.81
C LYS A 105 2.48 29.20 -15.00
N GLN A 106 3.25 29.16 -13.92
CA GLN A 106 3.50 30.37 -13.11
C GLN A 106 4.43 31.33 -13.86
N GLU A 107 3.89 32.48 -14.26
CA GLU A 107 4.68 33.58 -14.83
C GLU A 107 5.10 34.60 -13.75
N GLY A 108 6.33 35.10 -13.85
CA GLY A 108 6.77 36.28 -13.10
C GLY A 108 7.11 36.07 -11.62
N GLY A 109 7.64 34.90 -11.23
CA GLY A 109 8.14 34.65 -9.87
C GLY A 109 7.06 34.54 -8.80
N LYS A 110 5.80 34.32 -9.21
CA LYS A 110 4.68 34.11 -8.28
C LYS A 110 4.79 32.74 -7.60
N GLN A 111 4.50 32.73 -6.31
CA GLN A 111 4.51 31.50 -5.50
C GLN A 111 3.20 30.75 -5.67
N LEU A 112 3.29 29.43 -5.87
CA LEU A 112 2.17 28.51 -5.79
C LEU A 112 1.98 28.11 -4.33
N VAL A 113 0.81 28.36 -3.74
CA VAL A 113 0.57 28.08 -2.32
C VAL A 113 -0.46 26.95 -2.18
N LEU A 114 -0.03 25.82 -1.62
CA LEU A 114 -0.91 24.70 -1.31
C LEU A 114 -1.46 24.84 0.12
N THR A 115 -2.78 24.78 0.25
CA THR A 115 -3.47 24.92 1.55
C THR A 115 -4.28 23.66 1.89
N THR A 116 -4.73 23.60 3.14
CA THR A 116 -5.66 22.58 3.63
C THR A 116 -6.81 23.25 4.39
N PRO A 117 -8.01 22.64 4.46
CA PRO A 117 -9.07 23.12 5.33
C PRO A 117 -8.63 23.16 6.80
N ARG A 118 -9.15 24.12 7.56
CA ARG A 118 -8.85 24.26 8.99
C ARG A 118 -9.42 23.09 9.79
N GLY A 119 -8.59 22.45 10.61
CA GLY A 119 -9.00 21.35 11.49
C GLY A 119 -9.24 20.00 10.78
N ASP A 120 -9.00 19.91 9.47
CA ASP A 120 -9.14 18.68 8.70
C ASP A 120 -7.81 17.93 8.62
N SER A 121 -7.54 17.10 9.64
CA SER A 121 -6.33 16.29 9.73
C SER A 121 -6.25 15.21 8.66
N GLU A 122 -7.39 14.70 8.19
CA GLU A 122 -7.45 13.62 7.19
C GLU A 122 -7.04 14.14 5.82
N TYR A 123 -7.61 15.29 5.43
CA TYR A 123 -7.21 16.02 4.24
C TYR A 123 -5.73 16.35 4.29
N ARG A 124 -5.26 16.90 5.42
CA ARG A 124 -3.87 17.33 5.60
C ARG A 124 -2.88 16.17 5.45
N ALA A 125 -3.14 15.01 6.05
CA ALA A 125 -2.28 13.84 5.94
C ALA A 125 -2.19 13.31 4.49
N ASN A 126 -3.33 13.25 3.78
CA ASN A 126 -3.35 12.85 2.37
C ASN A 126 -2.64 13.87 1.48
N ALA A 127 -2.90 15.17 1.66
CA ALA A 127 -2.25 16.24 0.91
C ALA A 127 -0.73 16.25 1.12
N ALA A 128 -0.26 16.09 2.36
CA ALA A 128 1.16 15.99 2.66
C ALA A 128 1.81 14.73 2.07
N THR A 129 1.09 13.60 2.06
CA THR A 129 1.54 12.37 1.39
C THR A 129 1.80 12.62 -0.10
N LEU A 130 0.84 13.24 -0.79
CA LEU A 130 0.93 13.55 -2.22
C LEU A 130 2.00 14.61 -2.54
N LEU A 131 2.11 15.64 -1.71
CA LEU A 131 3.16 16.67 -1.85
C LEU A 131 4.55 16.07 -1.71
N GLY A 132 4.79 15.25 -0.68
CA GLY A 132 6.07 14.57 -0.53
C GLY A 132 6.35 13.59 -1.65
N ALA A 133 5.34 12.86 -2.14
CA ALA A 133 5.48 11.99 -3.30
C ALA A 133 5.92 12.77 -4.56
N PHE A 134 5.32 13.94 -4.82
CA PHE A 134 5.73 14.83 -5.90
C PHE A 134 7.20 15.25 -5.76
N LEU A 135 7.64 15.68 -4.57
CA LEU A 135 9.04 16.08 -4.34
C LEU A 135 10.01 14.91 -4.57
N VAL A 136 9.64 13.69 -4.15
CA VAL A 136 10.45 12.48 -4.35
C VAL A 136 10.56 12.11 -5.83
N VAL A 137 9.44 12.12 -6.56
CA VAL A 137 9.37 11.63 -7.95
C VAL A 137 9.85 12.67 -8.97
N ARG A 138 9.49 13.95 -8.79
CA ARG A 138 9.77 15.02 -9.77
C ARG A 138 11.06 15.79 -9.51
N HIS A 139 11.48 15.85 -8.24
CA HIS A 139 12.61 16.67 -7.82
C HIS A 139 13.71 15.87 -7.13
N ASP A 140 13.63 14.53 -7.17
CA ASP A 140 14.62 13.60 -6.61
C ASP A 140 14.94 13.83 -5.13
N TRP A 141 13.99 14.39 -4.37
CA TRP A 141 14.16 14.51 -2.93
C TRP A 141 14.23 13.12 -2.30
N THR A 142 15.10 12.97 -1.32
CA THR A 142 15.07 11.83 -0.41
C THR A 142 13.91 12.00 0.58
N PRO A 143 13.31 10.91 1.08
CA PRO A 143 12.28 11.00 2.10
C PRO A 143 12.74 11.76 3.36
N GLY A 144 14.03 11.74 3.69
CA GLY A 144 14.61 12.54 4.78
C GLY A 144 14.62 14.06 4.49
N GLN A 145 14.84 14.49 3.24
CA GLN A 145 14.70 15.90 2.85
C GLN A 145 13.24 16.35 2.93
N VAL A 146 12.31 15.50 2.51
CA VAL A 146 10.87 15.79 2.64
C VAL A 146 10.48 15.91 4.10
N GLU A 147 10.92 14.99 4.96
CA GLU A 147 10.69 15.05 6.41
C GLU A 147 11.28 16.29 7.06
N ALA A 148 12.49 16.70 6.68
CA ALA A 148 13.10 17.93 7.20
C ALA A 148 12.25 19.17 6.88
N ALA A 149 11.63 19.22 5.69
CA ALA A 149 10.76 20.33 5.28
C ALA A 149 9.33 20.22 5.85
N LEU A 150 8.78 19.01 5.94
CA LEU A 150 7.39 18.72 6.31
C LEU A 150 7.30 17.93 7.63
N ASN A 151 8.16 18.23 8.61
CA ASN A 151 8.36 17.45 9.83
C ASN A 151 7.05 17.17 10.59
N ARG A 152 6.20 18.20 10.76
CA ARG A 152 4.88 18.06 11.40
C ARG A 152 4.00 17.04 10.69
N GLU A 153 4.07 16.98 9.37
CA GLU A 153 3.22 16.10 8.56
C GLU A 153 3.76 14.68 8.52
N ALA A 154 5.09 14.51 8.56
CA ALA A 154 5.76 13.21 8.51
C ALA A 154 5.25 12.23 9.59
N ALA A 155 4.97 12.75 10.79
CA ALA A 155 4.49 11.97 11.93
C ALA A 155 2.99 11.64 11.89
N ALA A 156 2.21 12.22 10.97
CA ALA A 156 0.80 11.90 10.83
C ALA A 156 0.61 10.44 10.44
N ARG A 157 -0.45 9.81 10.97
CA ARG A 157 -0.70 8.37 10.85
C ARG A 157 -2.00 8.10 10.14
N PHE A 158 -2.06 6.97 9.45
CA PHE A 158 -3.27 6.47 8.83
C PHE A 158 -3.86 5.32 9.67
N PRO A 159 -5.18 5.32 9.90
CA PRO A 159 -5.84 4.19 10.52
C PRO A 159 -5.62 2.94 9.68
N ARG A 160 -5.50 1.81 10.35
CA ARG A 160 -5.53 0.51 9.68
C ARG A 160 -6.89 0.28 9.05
N SER A 161 -6.92 -0.34 7.88
CA SER A 161 -8.18 -0.73 7.25
C SER A 161 -8.84 -1.90 7.99
N TRP A 162 -10.15 -2.05 7.82
CA TRP A 162 -10.93 -3.17 8.35
C TRP A 162 -11.03 -3.20 9.88
N SER A 163 -10.61 -2.12 10.56
CA SER A 163 -10.81 -1.99 11.99
C SER A 163 -12.24 -1.52 12.28
N THR A 164 -13.03 -2.40 12.91
CA THR A 164 -14.39 -2.09 13.39
C THR A 164 -14.37 -1.29 14.70
N VAL A 165 -13.30 -1.45 15.49
CA VAL A 165 -13.07 -0.67 16.71
C VAL A 165 -12.24 0.56 16.37
N ALA A 166 -12.65 1.71 16.93
CA ALA A 166 -11.86 2.93 16.86
C ALA A 166 -10.57 2.75 17.67
N GLU A 167 -9.49 2.32 17.02
CA GLU A 167 -8.18 2.22 17.64
C GLU A 167 -7.60 3.63 17.88
N PRO A 168 -7.01 3.88 19.06
CA PRO A 168 -6.25 5.09 19.32
C PRO A 168 -5.14 5.34 18.29
N ALA A 169 -4.90 6.60 17.94
CA ALA A 169 -3.96 6.97 16.87
C ALA A 169 -2.50 6.56 17.14
N ASP A 170 -2.09 6.41 18.40
CA ASP A 170 -0.76 5.91 18.78
C ASP A 170 -0.55 4.43 18.40
N LYS A 171 -1.64 3.69 18.16
CA LYS A 171 -1.60 2.28 17.75
C LYS A 171 -1.48 2.09 16.24
N TRP A 172 -1.83 3.10 15.44
CA TRP A 172 -1.72 3.07 13.99
C TRP A 172 -0.26 2.95 13.58
N VAL A 173 0.09 2.07 12.65
CA VAL A 173 1.50 1.79 12.32
C VAL A 173 1.99 2.66 11.17
N LEU A 174 1.19 2.79 10.12
CA LEU A 174 1.54 3.52 8.91
C LEU A 174 1.57 5.04 9.15
N THR A 175 2.69 5.66 8.81
CA THR A 175 2.87 7.11 8.84
C THR A 175 2.90 7.70 7.42
N VAL A 176 2.69 9.01 7.30
CA VAL A 176 2.93 9.76 6.06
C VAL A 176 4.39 9.60 5.61
N ARG A 177 5.33 9.58 6.57
CA ARG A 177 6.75 9.35 6.30
C ARG A 177 7.04 7.99 5.65
N ASP A 178 6.32 6.94 6.06
CA ASP A 178 6.41 5.60 5.47
C ASP A 178 5.88 5.60 4.02
N CYS A 179 4.84 6.38 3.72
CA CYS A 179 4.36 6.56 2.35
C CYS A 179 5.45 7.17 1.45
N TRP A 180 6.22 8.16 1.95
CA TRP A 180 7.34 8.73 1.18
C TRP A 180 8.49 7.74 0.98
N GLU A 181 8.80 6.88 1.97
CA GLU A 181 9.73 5.75 1.76
C GLU A 181 9.23 4.83 0.63
N GLY A 182 7.93 4.52 0.64
CA GLY A 182 7.32 3.67 -0.36
C GLY A 182 7.39 4.26 -1.77
N VAL A 183 7.13 5.55 -1.90
CA VAL A 183 7.24 6.25 -3.19
C VAL A 183 8.69 6.35 -3.66
N ALA A 184 9.65 6.58 -2.75
CA ALA A 184 11.07 6.56 -3.09
C ALA A 184 11.50 5.18 -3.59
N MET A 185 11.10 4.11 -2.90
CA MET A 185 11.32 2.74 -3.36
C MET A 185 10.67 2.48 -4.74
N ALA A 186 9.45 2.94 -4.96
CA ALA A 186 8.79 2.81 -6.25
C ALA A 186 9.52 3.57 -7.37
N ARG A 187 10.07 4.75 -7.09
CA ARG A 187 10.93 5.49 -8.03
C ARG A 187 12.23 4.74 -8.32
N ASP A 188 12.91 4.25 -7.29
CA ASP A 188 14.20 3.57 -7.40
C ASP A 188 14.07 2.24 -8.16
N LEU A 189 12.92 1.58 -8.06
CA LEU A 189 12.53 0.42 -8.87
C LEU A 189 11.92 0.78 -10.24
N SER A 190 11.91 2.06 -10.62
CA SER A 190 11.32 2.57 -11.87
C SER A 190 9.83 2.24 -12.07
N ILE A 191 9.10 2.02 -10.98
CA ILE A 191 7.65 1.79 -10.98
C ILE A 191 6.90 3.10 -11.26
N VAL A 192 7.30 4.19 -10.61
CA VAL A 192 6.79 5.55 -10.86
C VAL A 192 7.98 6.45 -11.16
N THR A 193 8.01 7.01 -12.38
CA THR A 193 9.16 7.82 -12.84
C THR A 193 8.75 9.27 -13.08
N ALA A 194 9.72 10.18 -13.01
CA ALA A 194 9.51 11.58 -13.39
C ALA A 194 8.89 11.71 -14.79
N LYS A 195 9.41 10.95 -15.76
CA LYS A 195 8.91 10.95 -17.15
C LYS A 195 7.45 10.54 -17.24
N MET A 196 7.04 9.54 -16.47
CA MET A 196 5.66 9.06 -16.44
C MET A 196 4.70 10.15 -15.96
N VAL A 197 5.00 10.82 -14.86
CA VAL A 197 4.11 11.84 -14.27
C VAL A 197 4.13 13.19 -15.01
N GLN A 198 5.05 13.38 -15.94
CA GLN A 198 5.11 14.57 -16.81
C GLN A 198 4.29 14.42 -18.10
N ASP A 199 3.88 13.20 -18.43
CA ASP A 199 3.23 12.84 -19.69
C ASP A 199 1.76 12.51 -19.44
N ASP A 200 0.86 13.32 -20.01
CA ASP A 200 -0.59 13.17 -19.83
C ASP A 200 -1.10 11.81 -20.30
N GLU A 201 -0.57 11.30 -21.42
CA GLU A 201 -0.99 10.03 -21.99
C GLU A 201 -0.55 8.86 -21.10
N GLN A 202 0.68 8.91 -20.59
CA GLN A 202 1.19 7.88 -19.67
C GLN A 202 0.42 7.88 -18.34
N VAL A 203 0.13 9.05 -17.76
CA VAL A 203 -0.70 9.16 -16.54
C VAL A 203 -2.10 8.61 -16.78
N GLN A 204 -2.75 8.99 -17.87
CA GLN A 204 -4.09 8.51 -18.21
C GLN A 204 -4.10 6.99 -18.44
N ALA A 205 -3.16 6.46 -19.21
CA ALA A 205 -3.03 5.03 -19.47
C ALA A 205 -2.80 4.24 -18.18
N ALA A 206 -1.92 4.71 -17.29
CA ALA A 206 -1.66 4.07 -16.01
C ALA A 206 -2.88 4.09 -15.08
N CYS A 207 -3.58 5.22 -14.98
CA CYS A 207 -4.81 5.34 -14.20
C CYS A 207 -5.92 4.42 -14.74
N ALA A 208 -6.08 4.38 -16.07
CA ALA A 208 -7.06 3.51 -16.74
C ALA A 208 -6.75 2.03 -16.51
N ASN A 209 -5.49 1.62 -16.66
CA ASN A 209 -5.06 0.24 -16.47
C ASN A 209 -5.20 -0.21 -15.01
N TYR A 210 -4.82 0.67 -14.07
CA TYR A 210 -5.06 0.47 -12.63
C TYR A 210 -6.54 0.26 -12.33
N LYS A 211 -7.39 1.17 -12.82
CA LYS A 211 -8.85 1.10 -12.61
C LYS A 211 -9.43 -0.17 -13.20
N HIS A 212 -9.01 -0.54 -14.41
CA HIS A 212 -9.46 -1.77 -15.07
C HIS A 212 -9.13 -3.02 -14.23
N GLN A 213 -7.88 -3.16 -13.78
CA GLN A 213 -7.45 -4.30 -12.99
C GLN A 213 -8.20 -4.40 -11.65
N VAL A 214 -8.30 -3.29 -10.94
CA VAL A 214 -8.96 -3.26 -9.64
C VAL A 214 -10.46 -3.50 -9.79
N ASP A 215 -11.13 -2.87 -10.75
CA ASP A 215 -12.58 -2.98 -10.92
C ASP A 215 -13.01 -4.36 -11.46
N ARG A 216 -12.23 -4.95 -12.38
CA ARG A 216 -12.61 -6.22 -13.04
C ARG A 216 -12.09 -7.46 -12.31
N TYR A 217 -10.83 -7.43 -11.90
CA TYR A 217 -10.14 -8.62 -11.39
C TYR A 217 -9.84 -8.54 -9.89
N ASP A 218 -10.21 -7.43 -9.23
CA ASP A 218 -9.86 -7.13 -7.84
C ASP A 218 -8.38 -7.41 -7.56
N SER A 219 -7.53 -7.00 -8.49
CA SER A 219 -6.09 -7.20 -8.47
C SER A 219 -5.37 -5.87 -8.57
N SER A 220 -4.11 -5.85 -8.13
CA SER A 220 -3.23 -4.70 -8.29
C SER A 220 -1.77 -5.16 -8.31
N TRP A 221 -0.97 -4.50 -9.15
CA TRP A 221 0.47 -4.66 -9.16
C TRP A 221 1.10 -4.06 -7.91
N ILE A 222 1.88 -4.86 -7.20
CA ILE A 222 2.80 -4.34 -6.18
C ILE A 222 4.10 -3.92 -6.85
N ILE A 223 4.58 -4.72 -7.79
CA ILE A 223 5.72 -4.40 -8.67
C ILE A 223 5.30 -4.79 -10.09
N PRO A 224 5.00 -3.84 -10.99
CA PRO A 224 4.51 -4.12 -12.34
C PRO A 224 5.39 -5.12 -13.10
N GLY A 225 4.75 -6.10 -13.74
CA GLY A 225 5.43 -7.16 -14.50
C GLY A 225 6.18 -8.19 -13.66
N VAL A 226 6.20 -8.05 -12.32
CA VAL A 226 6.94 -8.96 -11.44
C VAL A 226 6.04 -9.61 -10.41
N LEU A 227 5.26 -8.81 -9.69
CA LEU A 227 4.50 -9.27 -8.53
C LEU A 227 3.16 -8.58 -8.43
N MET A 228 2.09 -9.36 -8.60
CA MET A 228 0.71 -8.91 -8.56
C MET A 228 -0.01 -9.60 -7.40
N VAL A 229 -0.93 -8.87 -6.76
CA VAL A 229 -1.82 -9.43 -5.74
C VAL A 229 -3.27 -9.27 -6.14
N GLY A 230 -4.15 -10.17 -5.70
CA GLY A 230 -5.57 -10.03 -5.95
C GLY A 230 -6.45 -10.93 -5.08
N ALA A 231 -7.76 -10.80 -5.28
CA ALA A 231 -8.76 -11.68 -4.68
C ALA A 231 -8.81 -13.03 -5.40
N ASP A 232 -9.46 -14.01 -4.76
CA ASP A 232 -9.72 -15.31 -5.37
C ASP A 232 -10.65 -15.14 -6.58
N PRO A 233 -10.41 -15.81 -7.72
CA PRO A 233 -11.26 -15.75 -8.91
C PRO A 233 -12.76 -15.93 -8.63
N VAL A 234 -13.15 -16.74 -7.63
CA VAL A 234 -14.58 -16.95 -7.31
C VAL A 234 -15.17 -15.89 -6.37
N THR A 235 -14.40 -14.84 -6.06
CA THR A 235 -14.80 -13.76 -5.11
C THR A 235 -14.75 -12.35 -5.75
N VAL A 236 -14.48 -12.21 -7.04
CA VAL A 236 -14.45 -10.91 -7.77
C VAL A 236 -15.86 -10.40 -8.13
N ILE A 237 -16.09 -9.07 -8.17
CA ILE A 237 -17.44 -8.48 -8.34
C ILE A 237 -17.98 -8.59 -9.77
N TYR A 238 -17.10 -8.74 -10.78
CA TYR A 238 -17.52 -9.04 -12.14
C TYR A 238 -17.62 -10.54 -12.41
N ASP A 239 -18.20 -11.30 -11.47
CA ASP A 239 -18.80 -12.59 -11.80
C ASP A 239 -19.97 -12.95 -10.84
N PRO A 240 -21.22 -12.60 -11.18
CA PRO A 240 -22.40 -13.10 -10.47
C PRO A 240 -22.96 -14.40 -11.10
N ASN A 241 -22.19 -15.16 -11.89
CA ASN A 241 -22.70 -16.33 -12.61
C ASN A 241 -21.73 -17.54 -12.62
N PRO A 242 -22.09 -18.69 -12.00
CA PRO A 242 -21.33 -19.95 -12.10
C PRO A 242 -20.99 -20.40 -13.53
N ALA A 243 -21.69 -19.88 -14.55
CA ALA A 243 -21.42 -20.16 -15.95
C ALA A 243 -20.14 -19.48 -16.50
N THR A 244 -19.61 -18.42 -15.90
CA THR A 244 -18.36 -17.80 -16.39
C THR A 244 -17.11 -18.53 -15.89
N CYS A 245 -17.24 -19.28 -14.79
CA CYS A 245 -16.25 -20.24 -14.31
C CYS A 245 -16.25 -21.55 -15.13
N SER A 246 -17.20 -21.71 -16.06
CA SER A 246 -17.26 -22.91 -16.93
C SER A 246 -16.09 -22.98 -17.93
N THR A 247 -15.41 -21.87 -18.22
CA THR A 247 -14.19 -21.83 -19.03
C THR A 247 -12.90 -22.06 -18.22
N LEU A 248 -12.97 -22.03 -16.88
CA LEU A 248 -11.86 -22.39 -15.97
C LEU A 248 -11.86 -23.88 -15.60
N LEU A 249 -12.82 -24.64 -16.13
CA LEU A 249 -12.95 -26.08 -15.96
C LEU A 249 -12.62 -26.78 -17.28
N PRO A 250 -11.83 -27.88 -17.26
CA PRO A 250 -11.69 -28.72 -18.44
C PRO A 250 -13.05 -29.36 -18.78
N ASP A 251 -13.46 -29.18 -20.03
CA ASP A 251 -14.59 -29.81 -20.72
C ASP A 251 -16.01 -29.46 -20.21
N GLY A 252 -16.56 -28.34 -20.69
CA GLY A 252 -17.93 -28.19 -21.22
C GLY A 252 -19.09 -29.02 -20.64
N GLY A 253 -19.12 -29.25 -19.33
CA GLY A 253 -20.16 -30.03 -18.67
C GLY A 253 -21.44 -29.20 -18.50
N SER A 254 -22.50 -29.63 -19.18
CA SER A 254 -23.87 -29.13 -19.04
C SER A 254 -24.29 -28.95 -17.58
N THR A 255 -24.93 -27.81 -17.30
CA THR A 255 -25.67 -27.56 -16.06
C THR A 255 -26.88 -28.49 -15.98
N ASP A 256 -26.72 -29.62 -15.30
CA ASP A 256 -27.83 -30.26 -14.58
C ASP A 256 -27.53 -30.10 -13.09
N VAL A 257 -27.97 -28.98 -12.54
CA VAL A 257 -27.99 -28.76 -11.10
C VAL A 257 -29.18 -29.55 -10.58
N GLY A 258 -28.93 -30.80 -10.20
CA GLY A 258 -29.86 -31.56 -9.38
C GLY A 258 -30.01 -30.85 -8.04
N ASP A 259 -31.25 -30.46 -7.73
CA ASP A 259 -31.68 -30.07 -6.39
C ASP A 259 -31.46 -31.24 -5.42
N GLU A 260 -30.28 -31.31 -4.80
CA GLU A 260 -30.04 -32.18 -3.65
C GLU A 260 -29.88 -31.31 -2.40
N PRO A 261 -30.70 -31.52 -1.36
CA PRO A 261 -30.68 -30.68 -0.17
C PRO A 261 -29.37 -30.89 0.61
N VAL A 262 -28.80 -29.77 1.06
CA VAL A 262 -27.63 -29.74 1.92
C VAL A 262 -27.99 -30.41 3.25
N ASN A 263 -27.56 -31.66 3.43
CA ASN A 263 -27.72 -32.36 4.70
C ASN A 263 -26.90 -31.66 5.80
N GLU A 264 -27.56 -31.52 6.95
CA GLU A 264 -27.08 -30.93 8.19
C GLU A 264 -25.67 -31.43 8.55
N ILE A 265 -24.73 -30.48 8.67
CA ILE A 265 -23.40 -30.75 9.25
C ILE A 265 -23.54 -30.66 10.76
N ASP A 266 -23.13 -31.75 11.40
CA ASP A 266 -23.14 -32.04 12.83
C ASP A 266 -22.65 -30.85 13.69
N SER A 267 -23.56 -30.38 14.54
CA SER A 267 -23.37 -29.30 15.50
C SER A 267 -22.76 -29.84 16.80
N SER A 268 -21.44 -29.97 16.85
CA SER A 268 -20.77 -30.09 18.15
C SER A 268 -19.32 -29.64 18.08
N GLU A 269 -19.11 -28.33 18.08
CA GLU A 269 -17.98 -27.67 18.75
C GLU A 269 -18.32 -26.18 18.88
N GLU A 270 -18.35 -25.67 20.11
CA GLU A 270 -18.63 -24.28 20.42
C GLU A 270 -17.48 -23.38 19.95
N TRP A 271 -17.60 -22.80 18.75
CA TRP A 271 -16.68 -21.80 18.22
C TRP A 271 -17.10 -20.38 18.63
N GLU A 272 -16.87 -20.01 19.89
CA GLU A 272 -17.03 -18.62 20.34
C GLU A 272 -15.84 -17.72 19.91
N GLN A 273 -16.20 -16.77 19.04
CA GLN A 273 -15.80 -15.36 18.98
C GLN A 273 -14.42 -14.90 18.46
N ALA A 274 -14.53 -13.93 17.52
CA ALA A 274 -13.54 -12.95 17.03
C ALA A 274 -12.72 -13.28 15.77
N SER A 275 -13.39 -13.76 14.72
CA SER A 275 -12.93 -13.55 13.34
C SER A 275 -13.14 -12.07 12.96
N THR A 276 -12.07 -11.34 12.65
CA THR A 276 -12.20 -10.25 11.67
C THR A 276 -12.44 -10.95 10.34
N ASP A 277 -13.69 -11.36 10.11
CA ASP A 277 -14.10 -11.90 8.82
C ASP A 277 -13.59 -10.87 7.81
N THR A 278 -12.65 -11.25 6.95
CA THR A 278 -12.43 -10.51 5.71
C THR A 278 -13.78 -10.57 5.02
N VAL A 279 -14.58 -9.53 5.27
CA VAL A 279 -16.00 -9.46 4.94
C VAL A 279 -16.05 -9.81 3.47
N CYS A 280 -16.74 -10.89 3.13
CA CYS A 280 -17.10 -11.05 1.74
C CYS A 280 -17.87 -9.80 1.37
N LYS A 281 -17.38 -9.14 0.33
CA LYS A 281 -17.87 -7.88 -0.22
C LYS A 281 -19.35 -7.75 0.10
N ASP A 282 -19.76 -6.67 0.77
CA ASP A 282 -21.18 -6.36 0.87
C ASP A 282 -21.67 -6.21 -0.57
N TYR A 283 -22.27 -7.28 -1.11
CA TYR A 283 -22.88 -7.32 -2.43
C TYR A 283 -24.15 -6.47 -2.38
N ASN A 284 -24.01 -5.17 -2.12
CA ASN A 284 -25.02 -4.22 -2.51
C ASN A 284 -25.01 -4.24 -4.04
N HIS A 285 -26.06 -4.80 -4.62
CA HIS A 285 -26.40 -4.73 -6.03
C HIS A 285 -26.02 -3.36 -6.59
N TYR A 286 -24.87 -3.29 -7.25
CA TYR A 286 -24.43 -2.08 -7.91
C TYR A 286 -25.22 -2.00 -9.21
N GLU A 287 -26.33 -1.28 -9.20
CA GLU A 287 -26.95 -0.87 -10.46
C GLU A 287 -25.98 0.06 -11.18
N PRO A 288 -25.58 -0.24 -12.43
CA PRO A 288 -24.64 0.58 -13.17
C PRO A 288 -25.30 1.92 -13.52
N ARG A 289 -25.04 2.95 -12.71
CA ARG A 289 -25.32 4.33 -13.13
C ARG A 289 -24.33 4.73 -14.20
N GLY A 290 -24.78 4.66 -15.45
CA GLY A 290 -24.32 5.49 -16.57
C GLY A 290 -22.93 5.15 -17.10
N SER A 291 -22.92 4.41 -18.22
CA SER A 291 -21.78 4.35 -19.13
C SER A 291 -21.43 5.76 -19.62
N LEU A 292 -20.30 6.28 -19.17
CA LEU A 292 -19.61 7.42 -19.77
C LEU A 292 -18.12 7.09 -19.78
N CYS A 293 -17.68 6.27 -20.74
CA CYS A 293 -16.34 6.33 -21.33
C CYS A 293 -16.28 5.33 -22.49
N SER A 294 -16.77 5.77 -23.65
CA SER A 294 -16.39 5.19 -24.94
C SER A 294 -15.10 5.87 -25.38
N ALA A 295 -13.95 5.25 -25.10
CA ALA A 295 -12.68 5.39 -25.83
C ALA A 295 -11.53 4.64 -25.10
N MET A 296 -11.25 3.42 -25.56
CA MET A 296 -9.94 2.76 -25.82
C MET A 296 -8.75 3.02 -24.88
N VAL A 297 -7.97 2.04 -24.41
CA VAL A 297 -7.45 0.83 -25.08
C VAL A 297 -7.97 -0.45 -24.42
N SER A 298 -8.61 -1.31 -25.23
CA SER A 298 -9.32 -2.51 -24.80
C SER A 298 -8.35 -3.69 -24.61
N LEU A 299 -7.85 -3.91 -23.40
CA LEU A 299 -7.93 -5.29 -22.91
C LEU A 299 -9.43 -5.60 -22.92
N GLY A 300 -9.87 -6.53 -23.76
CA GLY A 300 -11.29 -6.90 -23.79
C GLY A 300 -11.77 -7.35 -22.41
N ASP A 301 -13.06 -7.65 -22.26
CA ASP A 301 -13.53 -8.42 -21.09
C ASP A 301 -12.89 -9.83 -21.16
N LEU A 302 -11.64 -9.96 -20.72
CA LEU A 302 -10.89 -11.21 -20.73
C LEU A 302 -11.38 -12.06 -19.57
N ASP A 303 -11.49 -13.36 -19.80
CA ASP A 303 -11.59 -14.32 -18.71
C ASP A 303 -10.33 -14.24 -17.81
N TYR A 304 -10.45 -14.74 -16.58
CA TYR A 304 -9.41 -14.57 -15.57
C TYR A 304 -8.06 -15.18 -15.99
N VAL A 305 -8.07 -16.30 -16.71
CA VAL A 305 -6.84 -16.93 -17.22
C VAL A 305 -6.21 -16.07 -18.30
N SER A 306 -6.99 -15.60 -19.28
CA SER A 306 -6.51 -14.71 -20.34
C SER A 306 -5.93 -13.43 -19.76
N PHE A 307 -6.59 -12.84 -18.75
CA PHE A 307 -6.04 -11.70 -18.00
C PHE A 307 -4.67 -11.99 -17.40
N LEU A 308 -4.50 -13.11 -16.68
CA LEU A 308 -3.22 -13.47 -16.07
C LEU A 308 -2.13 -13.67 -17.13
N ARG A 309 -2.44 -14.38 -18.23
CA ARG A 309 -1.48 -14.62 -19.32
C ARG A 309 -1.04 -13.35 -20.01
N GLU A 310 -1.98 -12.48 -20.38
CA GLU A 310 -1.69 -11.19 -21.02
C GLU A 310 -0.96 -10.23 -20.07
N SER A 311 -1.14 -10.41 -18.76
CA SER A 311 -0.38 -9.73 -17.71
C SER A 311 1.03 -10.30 -17.50
N GLY A 312 1.44 -11.33 -18.25
CA GLY A 312 2.75 -11.96 -18.13
C GLY A 312 2.91 -12.86 -16.90
N VAL A 313 1.81 -13.24 -16.24
CA VAL A 313 1.83 -14.14 -15.09
C VAL A 313 2.08 -15.56 -15.58
N GLY A 314 3.11 -16.21 -15.02
CA GLY A 314 3.41 -17.62 -15.25
C GLY A 314 3.42 -18.47 -13.98
N MET A 315 3.15 -17.85 -12.82
CA MET A 315 2.97 -18.55 -11.55
C MET A 315 1.85 -17.93 -10.73
N VAL A 316 0.98 -18.78 -10.17
CA VAL A 316 -0.07 -18.42 -9.21
C VAL A 316 0.24 -19.06 -7.85
N LEU A 317 0.26 -18.23 -6.81
CA LEU A 317 0.36 -18.64 -5.41
C LEU A 317 -0.98 -18.39 -4.71
N ARG A 318 -1.67 -19.47 -4.31
CA ARG A 318 -2.93 -19.39 -3.55
C ARG A 318 -2.71 -19.54 -2.05
N ALA A 319 -3.22 -18.57 -1.30
CA ALA A 319 -3.10 -18.52 0.16
C ALA A 319 -4.38 -18.89 0.93
N ASN A 320 -5.55 -18.85 0.30
CA ASN A 320 -6.82 -19.29 0.91
C ASN A 320 -7.10 -20.77 0.66
N PHE A 321 -7.87 -21.38 1.55
CA PHE A 321 -8.42 -22.71 1.34
C PHE A 321 -9.47 -22.72 0.21
N ASP A 322 -9.76 -23.93 -0.31
CA ASP A 322 -10.73 -24.11 -1.39
C ASP A 322 -12.11 -23.58 -0.98
N LEU A 323 -12.46 -23.71 0.29
CA LEU A 323 -13.67 -23.16 0.85
C LEU A 323 -13.33 -22.55 2.21
N GLU A 324 -13.70 -21.30 2.38
CA GLU A 324 -13.54 -20.54 3.63
C GLU A 324 -14.84 -19.84 3.98
N LYS A 325 -15.02 -19.49 5.26
CA LYS A 325 -16.17 -18.73 5.72
C LYS A 325 -16.36 -17.46 4.88
N GLY A 326 -17.58 -17.29 4.37
CA GLY A 326 -17.99 -16.16 3.54
C GLY A 326 -17.79 -16.39 2.05
N MET A 327 -16.99 -17.36 1.59
CA MET A 327 -16.93 -17.67 0.15
C MET A 327 -18.30 -18.17 -0.35
N PRO A 328 -18.77 -17.70 -1.52
CA PRO A 328 -20.09 -18.09 -2.04
C PRO A 328 -20.10 -19.55 -2.53
N THR A 329 -18.93 -20.04 -2.97
CA THR A 329 -18.73 -21.40 -3.47
C THR A 329 -17.29 -21.82 -3.25
N LYS A 330 -17.00 -23.09 -3.54
CA LYS A 330 -15.64 -23.61 -3.60
C LYS A 330 -14.85 -22.87 -4.68
N SER A 331 -13.60 -22.53 -4.37
CA SER A 331 -12.58 -22.04 -5.29
C SER A 331 -12.31 -23.05 -6.42
N TYR A 332 -11.42 -22.67 -7.32
CA TYR A 332 -11.03 -23.42 -8.50
C TYR A 332 -10.05 -24.57 -8.20
N SER A 333 -9.88 -25.47 -9.17
CA SER A 333 -8.94 -26.60 -9.10
C SER A 333 -7.50 -26.16 -9.30
N ASP A 334 -6.54 -26.74 -8.59
CA ASP A 334 -5.09 -26.46 -8.74
C ASP A 334 -4.61 -26.62 -10.19
N LYS A 335 -5.29 -27.48 -10.96
CA LYS A 335 -4.97 -27.80 -12.35
C LYS A 335 -5.56 -26.82 -13.36
N THR A 336 -6.42 -25.89 -12.94
CA THR A 336 -7.11 -24.92 -13.83
C THR A 336 -6.12 -24.14 -14.70
N PHE A 337 -4.94 -23.83 -14.16
CA PHE A 337 -3.95 -22.96 -14.81
C PHE A 337 -2.88 -23.72 -15.63
N GLU A 338 -2.70 -25.02 -15.38
CA GLU A 338 -1.66 -25.84 -16.02
C GLU A 338 -1.75 -25.88 -17.56
N PRO A 339 -2.93 -26.05 -18.19
CA PRO A 339 -3.05 -26.09 -19.66
C PRO A 339 -2.61 -24.79 -20.35
N TYR A 340 -2.54 -23.70 -19.58
CA TYR A 340 -2.23 -22.37 -20.07
C TYR A 340 -0.78 -21.95 -19.83
N GLY A 341 0.05 -22.87 -19.32
CA GLY A 341 1.46 -22.63 -19.02
C GLY A 341 1.67 -21.80 -17.74
N ILE A 342 0.66 -21.72 -16.87
CA ILE A 342 0.75 -21.04 -15.58
C ILE A 342 0.93 -22.10 -14.50
N SER A 343 2.07 -22.07 -13.82
CA SER A 343 2.34 -22.92 -12.67
C SER A 343 1.47 -22.53 -11.46
N HIS A 344 1.08 -23.50 -10.65
CA HIS A 344 0.24 -23.27 -9.47
C HIS A 344 0.91 -23.77 -8.20
N THR A 345 0.83 -23.00 -7.12
CA THR A 345 1.35 -23.37 -5.80
C THR A 345 0.36 -22.99 -4.71
N ASN A 346 0.04 -23.94 -3.82
CA ASN A 346 -0.79 -23.71 -2.65
C ASN A 346 0.06 -23.53 -1.39
N ILE A 347 -0.06 -22.38 -0.73
CA ILE A 347 0.51 -22.13 0.62
C ILE A 347 -0.60 -21.59 1.50
N ARG A 348 -1.40 -22.51 2.04
CA ARG A 348 -2.65 -22.19 2.74
C ARG A 348 -2.40 -21.61 4.12
N VAL A 349 -3.04 -20.47 4.41
CA VAL A 349 -3.00 -19.79 5.71
C VAL A 349 -4.43 -19.59 6.19
N VAL A 350 -4.72 -20.05 7.40
CA VAL A 350 -6.04 -19.90 8.04
C VAL A 350 -6.36 -18.41 8.22
N ASP A 351 -7.59 -18.01 7.89
CA ASP A 351 -8.03 -16.61 7.97
C ASP A 351 -8.57 -16.23 9.35
N GLU A 352 -7.80 -16.49 10.39
CA GLU A 352 -8.10 -16.01 11.73
C GLU A 352 -7.37 -14.69 11.97
N GLN A 353 -8.15 -13.64 12.26
CA GLN A 353 -7.61 -12.28 12.41
C GLN A 353 -6.70 -11.88 11.24
N GLY A 354 -7.17 -12.13 10.01
CA GLY A 354 -6.45 -11.81 8.78
C GLY A 354 -5.27 -12.71 8.45
N GLY A 355 -4.92 -13.69 9.30
CA GLY A 355 -3.89 -14.71 9.07
C GLY A 355 -2.51 -14.15 8.75
N LEU A 356 -1.63 -13.99 9.75
CA LEU A 356 -0.20 -13.78 9.49
C LEU A 356 0.44 -15.14 9.14
N PRO A 357 1.08 -15.31 7.96
CA PRO A 357 1.72 -16.57 7.61
C PRO A 357 2.75 -17.02 8.64
N ALA A 358 2.89 -18.33 8.83
CA ALA A 358 3.91 -18.87 9.71
C ALA A 358 5.29 -18.78 9.07
N ARG A 359 6.34 -18.88 9.89
CA ARG A 359 7.75 -18.93 9.46
C ARG A 359 7.98 -19.84 8.24
N ARG A 360 7.48 -21.08 8.32
CA ARG A 360 7.62 -22.07 7.24
C ARG A 360 6.89 -21.68 5.95
N ASP A 361 5.77 -20.96 6.07
CA ASP A 361 4.96 -20.59 4.92
C ASP A 361 5.62 -19.42 4.18
N PHE A 362 6.22 -18.47 4.91
CA PHE A 362 7.09 -17.45 4.31
C PHE A 362 8.26 -18.08 3.55
N ALA A 363 8.97 -19.03 4.17
CA ALA A 363 10.08 -19.74 3.51
C ALA A 363 9.62 -20.39 2.19
N LYS A 364 8.55 -21.18 2.23
CA LYS A 364 7.99 -21.81 1.02
C LYS A 364 7.61 -20.81 -0.06
N SER A 365 7.03 -19.65 0.32
CA SER A 365 6.62 -18.64 -0.66
C SER A 365 7.81 -17.98 -1.35
N ILE A 366 8.90 -17.78 -0.60
CA ILE A 366 10.13 -17.18 -1.09
C ILE A 366 10.86 -18.17 -2.01
N GLU A 367 11.03 -19.41 -1.56
CA GLU A 367 11.65 -20.50 -2.33
C GLU A 367 10.87 -20.75 -3.63
N ALA A 368 9.54 -20.89 -3.57
CA ALA A 368 8.74 -21.14 -4.77
C ALA A 368 8.85 -20.01 -5.81
N ALA A 369 8.84 -18.75 -5.37
CA ALA A 369 9.02 -17.62 -6.27
C ALA A 369 10.44 -17.55 -6.85
N ALA A 370 11.46 -17.84 -6.04
CA ALA A 370 12.85 -17.90 -6.49
C ALA A 370 13.05 -19.01 -7.54
N ASP A 371 12.61 -20.23 -7.26
CA ASP A 371 12.68 -21.38 -8.16
C ASP A 371 11.98 -21.11 -9.50
N TYR A 372 10.83 -20.44 -9.46
CA TYR A 372 10.11 -20.03 -10.66
C TYR A 372 10.92 -19.03 -11.49
N TRP A 373 11.51 -18.01 -10.86
CA TRP A 373 12.28 -16.98 -11.56
C TRP A 373 13.65 -17.45 -12.06
N GLU A 374 14.24 -18.50 -11.48
CA GLU A 374 15.42 -19.15 -12.05
C GLU A 374 15.14 -19.69 -13.45
N GLN A 375 13.93 -20.21 -13.68
CA GLN A 375 13.50 -20.77 -14.95
C GLN A 375 12.81 -19.72 -15.85
N ASN A 376 12.17 -18.71 -15.25
CA ASN A 376 11.35 -17.72 -15.95
C ASN A 376 11.73 -16.28 -15.51
N PRO A 377 12.91 -15.76 -15.86
CA PRO A 377 13.43 -14.49 -15.31
C PRO A 377 12.52 -13.27 -15.53
N GLN A 378 11.72 -13.29 -16.59
CA GLN A 378 10.80 -12.22 -16.98
C GLN A 378 9.34 -12.46 -16.58
N GLY A 379 9.03 -13.64 -16.03
CA GLY A 379 7.65 -13.99 -15.71
C GLY A 379 7.18 -13.33 -14.41
N ALA A 380 5.90 -12.98 -14.35
CA ALA A 380 5.28 -12.45 -13.15
C ALA A 380 4.73 -13.56 -12.24
N VAL A 381 4.69 -13.27 -10.93
CA VAL A 381 4.03 -14.09 -9.91
C VAL A 381 2.76 -13.38 -9.45
N PHE A 382 1.63 -14.08 -9.49
CA PHE A 382 0.36 -13.62 -8.95
C PHE A 382 0.08 -14.30 -7.61
N VAL A 383 -0.14 -13.52 -6.57
CA VAL A 383 -0.42 -14.02 -5.22
C VAL A 383 -1.83 -13.63 -4.80
N HIS A 384 -2.68 -14.60 -4.49
CA HIS A 384 -4.04 -14.31 -4.06
C HIS A 384 -4.41 -15.02 -2.76
N CYS A 385 -5.39 -14.44 -2.06
CA CYS A 385 -6.13 -15.10 -1.00
C CYS A 385 -7.62 -14.85 -1.27
N LYS A 386 -8.48 -14.94 -0.25
CA LYS A 386 -9.91 -14.65 -0.40
C LYS A 386 -10.16 -13.24 -0.94
N GLY A 387 -9.85 -12.19 -0.17
CA GLY A 387 -10.06 -10.79 -0.58
C GLY A 387 -8.82 -10.08 -1.15
N GLY A 388 -7.65 -10.73 -1.15
CA GLY A 388 -6.44 -10.14 -1.71
C GLY A 388 -5.75 -9.04 -0.88
N PHE A 389 -6.01 -8.93 0.42
CA PHE A 389 -5.47 -7.82 1.26
C PHE A 389 -4.54 -8.24 2.41
N GLY A 390 -4.81 -9.39 3.06
CA GLY A 390 -4.06 -9.84 4.25
C GLY A 390 -2.96 -10.83 3.87
N ARG A 391 -3.28 -12.12 3.94
CA ARG A 391 -2.38 -13.26 3.63
C ARG A 391 -1.56 -13.09 2.35
N SER A 392 -2.22 -12.78 1.22
CA SER A 392 -1.56 -12.63 -0.08
C SER A 392 -0.57 -11.47 -0.10
N VAL A 393 -0.96 -10.32 0.48
CA VAL A 393 -0.10 -9.15 0.58
C VAL A 393 1.12 -9.44 1.46
N MET A 394 0.96 -10.20 2.55
CA MET A 394 2.08 -10.58 3.41
C MET A 394 3.12 -11.44 2.68
N PHE A 395 2.67 -12.43 1.89
CA PHE A 395 3.56 -13.19 1.03
C PHE A 395 4.23 -12.30 -0.02
N ALA A 396 3.45 -11.49 -0.73
CA ALA A 396 3.99 -10.59 -1.75
C ALA A 396 5.03 -9.62 -1.18
N CYS A 397 4.80 -9.04 0.00
CA CYS A 397 5.78 -8.17 0.64
C CYS A 397 7.08 -8.91 0.96
N CYS A 398 7.01 -10.11 1.55
CA CYS A 398 8.23 -10.87 1.87
C CYS A 398 8.99 -11.32 0.62
N ILE A 399 8.28 -11.73 -0.43
CA ILE A 399 8.87 -12.04 -1.75
C ILE A 399 9.55 -10.80 -2.35
N ALA A 400 8.91 -9.63 -2.28
CA ALA A 400 9.49 -8.38 -2.77
C ALA A 400 10.73 -7.97 -1.97
N MET A 401 10.72 -8.10 -0.64
CA MET A 401 11.88 -7.82 0.20
C MET A 401 13.04 -8.77 -0.10
N GLU A 402 12.78 -10.06 -0.28
CA GLU A 402 13.82 -11.01 -0.69
C GLU A 402 14.44 -10.59 -2.02
N ARG A 403 13.62 -10.35 -3.03
CA ARG A 403 14.09 -10.08 -4.39
C ARG A 403 14.79 -8.73 -4.52
N PHE A 404 14.25 -7.68 -3.93
CA PHE A 404 14.67 -6.29 -4.17
C PHE A 404 15.40 -5.63 -3.00
N ASP A 405 15.56 -6.31 -1.86
CA ASP A 405 16.20 -5.79 -0.65
C ASP A 405 15.63 -4.44 -0.18
N VAL A 406 14.30 -4.31 -0.26
CA VAL A 406 13.56 -3.12 0.17
C VAL A 406 13.11 -3.27 1.62
N SER A 407 12.99 -2.14 2.33
CA SER A 407 12.51 -2.18 3.72
C SER A 407 11.01 -2.44 3.82
N GLY A 408 10.59 -3.07 4.91
CA GLY A 408 9.17 -3.32 5.14
C GLY A 408 8.37 -2.05 5.39
N ARG A 409 8.98 -0.97 5.91
CA ARG A 409 8.32 0.34 6.01
C ARG A 409 8.02 0.98 4.65
N ALA A 410 8.95 0.87 3.70
CA ALA A 410 8.72 1.31 2.33
C ALA A 410 7.57 0.52 1.69
N LEU A 411 7.56 -0.82 1.84
CA LEU A 411 6.46 -1.64 1.34
C LEU A 411 5.13 -1.34 2.03
N LEU A 412 5.12 -1.10 3.35
CA LEU A 412 3.90 -0.73 4.07
C LEU A 412 3.25 0.53 3.47
N GLY A 413 4.05 1.56 3.19
CA GLY A 413 3.59 2.78 2.54
C GLY A 413 3.17 2.58 1.08
N TRP A 414 4.05 1.98 0.26
CA TRP A 414 3.82 1.78 -1.16
C TRP A 414 2.61 0.89 -1.44
N VAL A 415 2.53 -0.27 -0.77
CA VAL A 415 1.45 -1.24 -0.97
C VAL A 415 0.09 -0.65 -0.57
N ARG A 416 0.03 0.27 0.40
CA ARG A 416 -1.21 0.97 0.77
C ARG A 416 -1.66 1.98 -0.29
N ILE A 417 -0.73 2.56 -1.05
CA ILE A 417 -1.01 3.42 -2.20
C ILE A 417 -1.40 2.56 -3.43
N ALA A 418 -0.65 1.50 -3.70
CA ALA A 418 -0.86 0.60 -4.83
C ALA A 418 -2.11 -0.29 -4.66
N ARG A 419 -2.49 -0.61 -3.42
CA ARG A 419 -3.70 -1.39 -3.12
C ARG A 419 -4.33 -0.87 -1.82
N PRO A 420 -5.21 0.14 -1.90
CA PRO A 420 -5.99 0.60 -0.76
C PRO A 420 -6.69 -0.56 -0.07
N GLY A 421 -6.65 -0.62 1.25
CA GLY A 421 -7.15 -1.75 2.03
C GLY A 421 -6.12 -2.86 2.27
N ALA A 422 -4.91 -2.81 1.71
CA ALA A 422 -3.85 -3.75 2.09
C ALA A 422 -3.59 -3.77 3.60
N PHE A 423 -3.19 -4.94 4.11
CA PHE A 423 -3.00 -5.26 5.54
C PHE A 423 -4.30 -5.17 6.35
N THR A 424 -4.74 -6.33 6.85
CA THR A 424 -6.01 -6.47 7.56
C THR A 424 -5.85 -6.31 9.07
N THR A 425 -4.67 -6.61 9.62
CA THR A 425 -4.43 -6.54 11.07
C THR A 425 -3.17 -5.79 11.47
N ARG A 426 -3.22 -5.22 12.68
CA ARG A 426 -2.08 -4.50 13.26
C ARG A 426 -0.85 -5.38 13.38
N ARG A 427 -1.05 -6.68 13.62
CA ARG A 427 0.03 -7.67 13.70
C ARG A 427 0.80 -7.76 12.37
N GLN A 428 0.11 -7.72 11.23
CA GLN A 428 0.73 -7.70 9.91
C GLN A 428 1.54 -6.42 9.68
N GLU A 429 0.95 -5.26 9.98
CA GLU A 429 1.64 -3.97 9.81
C GLU A 429 2.90 -3.88 10.70
N VAL A 430 2.80 -4.28 11.98
CA VAL A 430 3.93 -4.28 12.92
C VAL A 430 5.02 -5.27 12.48
N PHE A 431 4.63 -6.46 12.04
CA PHE A 431 5.58 -7.45 11.53
C PHE A 431 6.36 -6.88 10.34
N LEU A 432 5.66 -6.36 9.33
CA LEU A 432 6.31 -5.84 8.13
C LEU A 432 7.18 -4.61 8.46
N ALA A 433 6.68 -3.65 9.23
CA ALA A 433 7.42 -2.44 9.61
C ALA A 433 8.71 -2.72 10.41
N GLY A 434 8.81 -3.91 11.02
CA GLY A 434 9.99 -4.37 11.75
C GLY A 434 11.13 -4.85 10.86
N LEU A 435 10.88 -5.23 9.61
CA LEU A 435 11.87 -5.83 8.71
C LEU A 435 12.63 -4.75 7.92
N LYS A 436 13.96 -4.80 7.94
CA LYS A 436 14.81 -3.77 7.30
C LYS A 436 15.23 -4.09 5.87
N GLY A 437 15.18 -5.35 5.47
CA GLY A 437 15.58 -5.80 4.14
C GLY A 437 15.56 -7.32 4.05
N ARG A 438 16.23 -7.86 3.03
CA ARG A 438 16.32 -9.29 2.69
C ARG A 438 16.70 -10.16 3.88
N GLU A 439 17.76 -9.80 4.59
CA GLU A 439 18.29 -10.61 5.69
C GLU A 439 17.31 -10.77 6.87
N ASP A 440 16.49 -9.75 7.15
CA ASP A 440 15.46 -9.85 8.18
C ASP A 440 14.32 -10.76 7.76
N VAL A 441 13.96 -10.74 6.46
CA VAL A 441 12.97 -11.65 5.90
C VAL A 441 13.46 -13.09 5.96
N ARG A 442 14.71 -13.36 5.54
CA ARG A 442 15.33 -14.69 5.65
C ARG A 442 15.31 -15.19 7.09
N ARG A 443 15.67 -14.34 8.06
CA ARG A 443 15.62 -14.67 9.50
C ARG A 443 14.20 -15.01 9.96
N ALA A 444 13.23 -14.17 9.59
CA ALA A 444 11.81 -14.33 9.92
C ALA A 444 11.20 -15.59 9.28
N ALA A 445 11.66 -15.97 8.08
CA ALA A 445 11.29 -17.19 7.35
C ALA A 445 12.08 -18.43 7.82
N GLY A 446 13.23 -18.24 8.49
CA GLY A 446 14.12 -19.34 8.87
C GLY A 446 14.96 -19.92 7.75
N LEU A 447 15.14 -19.13 6.69
CA LEU A 447 16.10 -19.40 5.64
C LEU A 447 17.52 -19.12 6.18
N ARG A 448 18.49 -19.93 5.76
CA ARG A 448 19.91 -19.70 6.10
C ARG A 448 20.41 -18.51 5.27
N ALA A 449 21.28 -17.68 5.85
CA ALA A 449 21.98 -16.66 5.09
C ALA A 449 22.88 -17.33 4.03
N ASP A 450 22.93 -16.78 2.83
CA ASP A 450 23.87 -17.22 1.80
C ASP A 450 25.29 -17.05 2.32
N CYS A 451 25.98 -18.17 2.57
CA CYS A 451 27.34 -18.16 3.11
C CYS A 451 28.32 -17.39 2.20
N LYS A 452 28.00 -17.23 0.91
CA LYS A 452 28.80 -16.48 -0.07
C LYS A 452 28.89 -14.97 0.23
N GLU A 453 27.86 -14.38 0.81
CA GLU A 453 27.82 -12.93 1.09
C GLU A 453 28.52 -12.59 2.41
N VAL A 454 28.45 -13.51 3.38
CA VAL A 454 29.20 -13.44 4.65
C VAL A 454 30.69 -13.60 4.40
N GLU A 455 31.09 -14.52 3.51
CA GLU A 455 32.49 -14.68 3.10
C GLU A 455 33.01 -13.48 2.30
N ALA A 456 32.20 -12.86 1.43
CA ALA A 456 32.60 -11.66 0.70
C ALA A 456 32.79 -10.43 1.63
N LYS A 457 31.89 -10.24 2.62
CA LYS A 457 32.04 -9.18 3.63
C LYS A 457 33.18 -9.46 4.61
N ALA A 458 33.42 -10.71 4.97
CA ALA A 458 34.57 -11.12 5.78
C ALA A 458 35.89 -10.96 5.02
N ALA A 459 35.93 -11.28 3.72
CA ALA A 459 37.10 -11.08 2.87
C ALA A 459 37.41 -9.58 2.67
N ALA A 460 36.38 -8.74 2.54
CA ALA A 460 36.54 -7.29 2.43
C ALA A 460 36.98 -6.60 3.74
N SER A 461 36.69 -7.18 4.91
CA SER A 461 37.19 -6.68 6.20
C SER A 461 38.60 -7.20 6.55
N CYS A 462 39.04 -8.29 5.91
CA CYS A 462 40.33 -8.94 6.19
C CYS A 462 41.49 -8.43 5.30
N THR A 463 41.24 -7.62 4.27
CA THR A 463 42.29 -7.04 3.40
C THR A 463 43.07 -5.88 4.03
N GLY A 464 42.76 -5.49 5.28
CA GLY A 464 43.47 -4.45 6.03
C GLY A 464 44.66 -4.91 6.90
N CYS A 465 44.99 -6.21 6.92
CA CYS A 465 46.11 -6.74 7.70
C CYS A 465 47.13 -7.44 6.80
N ALA A 466 47.92 -6.66 6.07
CA ALA A 466 49.15 -7.12 5.46
C ALA A 466 50.34 -6.25 5.92
N VAL A 467 51.03 -6.78 6.92
CA VAL A 467 52.50 -6.78 7.13
C VAL A 467 53.23 -5.42 7.06
N GLN A 468 53.65 -4.93 8.23
CA GLN A 468 54.92 -4.21 8.41
C GLN A 468 55.88 -5.08 9.21
#